data_AF-A0A1K1MZJ0-F1
#
_entry.id   AF-A0A1K1MZJ0-F1
#
_cell.length_a   1.000
_cell.length_b   1.000
_cell.length_c   1.000
_cell.angle_alpha   90.00
_cell.angle_beta   90.00
_cell.angle_gamma   90.00
#
_symmetry.space_group_name_H-M   'P 1'
#
loop_
_entity.id
_entity.type
_entity.pdbx_description
1 polymer ?
#
loop_
_entity_poly.entity_id
_entity_poly.type
_entity_poly.pdbx_seq_one_letter_code
_entity_poly.pdbx_strand_id
1 'polypeptide(L)'
;MRFKDVFSIIGPAMIGPSSSHTAGAVRIGQVGRQLFGGQMARAEIIFYGSFADTYRGHGTDLAVVSGLLGFATDDVRIPDAIGEAALAGLELVIRTGSGRITHPNTVDLLLSGDTLTTSLRGVSIGGGNIEIQAVDEHAVTFSGEYPTLLIYHDDRPGVLADITQLFKEQGMNIGYMDVDRTSRTGSAMTVIEADQSLEDDLMKRIAKVAHVKRAITIDLKKEEGKQQ
;
A
#
# COMPACT_ATOMS: atom_id res chain seq x y z
N MET A 1 -8.86 0.21 -17.48
CA MET A 1 -10.27 0.00 -17.07
C MET A 1 -10.37 0.38 -15.61
N ARG A 2 -11.40 1.14 -15.19
CA ARG A 2 -11.48 1.69 -13.81
C ARG A 2 -11.92 0.65 -12.76
N PHE A 3 -12.43 -0.50 -13.20
CA PHE A 3 -12.93 -1.61 -12.38
C PHE A 3 -12.51 -2.91 -13.07
N LYS A 4 -11.90 -3.85 -12.33
CA LYS A 4 -11.33 -5.09 -12.89
C LYS A 4 -12.31 -6.27 -12.85
N ASP A 5 -13.26 -6.29 -11.91
CA ASP A 5 -14.34 -7.29 -11.85
C ASP A 5 -15.67 -6.72 -11.28
N VAL A 6 -16.74 -7.52 -11.22
CA VAL A 6 -18.05 -7.09 -10.67
C VAL A 6 -18.02 -6.87 -9.15
N PHE A 7 -17.14 -7.57 -8.44
CA PHE A 7 -16.99 -7.43 -6.99
C PHE A 7 -16.27 -6.13 -6.62
N SER A 8 -15.47 -5.56 -7.52
CA SER A 8 -14.89 -4.22 -7.35
C SER A 8 -15.94 -3.10 -7.35
N ILE A 9 -17.19 -3.40 -7.73
CA ILE A 9 -18.34 -2.49 -7.66
C ILE A 9 -19.07 -2.64 -6.31
N ILE A 10 -19.14 -3.86 -5.77
CA ILE A 10 -19.75 -4.17 -4.48
C ILE A 10 -18.63 -4.19 -3.44
N GLY A 11 -18.33 -3.04 -2.85
CA GLY A 11 -17.22 -2.90 -1.89
C GLY A 11 -17.24 -3.94 -0.76
N PRO A 12 -16.10 -4.15 -0.08
CA PRO A 12 -15.95 -5.25 0.89
C PRO A 12 -16.86 -5.05 2.10
N ALA A 13 -17.05 -6.14 2.87
CA ALA A 13 -17.62 -6.03 4.21
C ALA A 13 -16.79 -5.03 5.03
N MET A 14 -17.46 -4.12 5.73
CA MET A 14 -16.78 -3.05 6.44
C MET A 14 -17.54 -2.56 7.68
N ILE A 15 -16.79 -1.97 8.61
CA ILE A 15 -17.34 -1.20 9.73
C ILE A 15 -17.12 0.29 9.48
N GLY A 16 -18.17 0.98 9.05
CA GLY A 16 -18.15 2.41 8.82
C GLY A 16 -19.22 2.87 7.83
N PRO A 17 -19.48 4.18 7.73
CA PRO A 17 -20.56 4.71 6.91
C PRO A 17 -20.23 4.76 5.41
N SER A 18 -18.96 4.61 5.01
CA SER A 18 -18.52 4.90 3.64
C SER A 18 -17.39 3.98 3.19
N SER A 19 -17.59 3.25 2.09
CA SER A 19 -16.59 2.33 1.54
C SER A 19 -15.32 3.05 1.05
N SER A 20 -15.46 4.28 0.57
CA SER A 20 -14.30 5.08 0.17
C SER A 20 -13.50 5.60 1.37
N HIS A 21 -14.19 6.07 2.41
CA HIS A 21 -13.57 6.73 3.56
C HIS A 21 -13.19 5.76 4.68
N THR A 22 -13.72 4.54 4.66
CA THR A 22 -13.42 3.48 5.61
C THR A 22 -12.66 2.34 4.92
N ALA A 23 -13.31 1.52 4.10
CA ALA A 23 -12.64 0.33 3.53
C ALA A 23 -11.40 0.67 2.69
N GLY A 24 -11.50 1.68 1.82
CA GLY A 24 -10.35 2.16 1.05
C GLY A 24 -9.25 2.74 1.94
N ALA A 25 -9.62 3.46 3.00
CA ALA A 25 -8.66 4.02 3.95
C ALA A 25 -7.94 2.95 4.78
N VAL A 26 -8.65 1.90 5.23
CA VAL A 26 -8.05 0.71 5.86
C VAL A 26 -7.03 0.06 4.91
N ARG A 27 -7.41 -0.18 3.65
CA ARG A 27 -6.51 -0.80 2.67
C ARG A 27 -5.26 0.03 2.40
N ILE A 28 -5.36 1.36 2.35
CA ILE A 28 -4.17 2.24 2.25
C ILE A 28 -3.26 2.07 3.48
N GLY A 29 -3.84 1.99 4.69
CA GLY A 29 -3.09 1.69 5.90
C GLY A 29 -2.41 0.32 5.87
N GLN A 30 -3.09 -0.72 5.37
CA GLN A 30 -2.54 -2.08 5.23
C GLN A 30 -1.36 -2.11 4.25
N VAL A 31 -1.44 -1.39 3.12
CA VAL A 31 -0.30 -1.20 2.22
C VAL A 31 0.87 -0.58 3.00
N GLY A 32 0.63 0.47 3.79
CA GLY A 32 1.67 1.09 4.62
C GLY A 32 2.28 0.14 5.64
N ARG A 33 1.47 -0.70 6.26
CA ARG A 33 1.91 -1.73 7.22
C ARG A 33 2.83 -2.77 6.57
N GLN A 34 2.43 -3.31 5.43
CA GLN A 34 3.18 -4.33 4.70
C GLN A 34 4.45 -3.75 4.06
N LEU A 35 4.37 -2.54 3.52
CA LEU A 35 5.53 -1.80 3.01
C LEU A 35 6.58 -1.55 4.08
N PHE A 36 6.16 -1.20 5.30
CA PHE A 36 7.07 -0.97 6.41
C PHE A 36 7.73 -2.27 6.92
N GLY A 37 7.00 -3.39 6.96
CA GLY A 37 7.59 -4.72 7.19
C GLY A 37 8.23 -4.97 8.57
N GLY A 38 8.03 -4.08 9.56
CA GLY A 38 8.63 -4.14 10.89
C GLY A 38 7.80 -3.46 11.97
N GLN A 39 8.36 -3.26 13.17
CA GLN A 39 7.66 -2.49 14.22
C GLN A 39 7.79 -0.99 13.97
N MET A 40 6.64 -0.35 13.76
CA MET A 40 6.57 1.09 13.53
C MET A 40 6.48 1.82 14.87
N ALA A 41 7.31 2.85 15.05
CA ALA A 41 7.31 3.67 16.25
C ALA A 41 6.42 4.91 16.09
N ARG A 42 6.35 5.47 14.88
CA ARG A 42 5.59 6.69 14.59
C ARG A 42 4.98 6.67 13.20
N ALA A 43 3.71 7.03 13.12
CA ALA A 43 2.97 7.24 11.88
C ALA A 43 2.42 8.66 11.81
N GLU A 44 2.79 9.36 10.75
CA GLU A 44 2.28 10.67 10.43
C GLU A 44 1.35 10.60 9.22
N ILE A 45 0.10 10.99 9.42
CA ILE A 45 -1.01 10.82 8.49
C ILE A 45 -1.46 12.20 8.04
N ILE A 46 -1.35 12.46 6.74
CA ILE A 46 -1.70 13.77 6.15
C ILE A 46 -2.85 13.57 5.18
N PHE A 47 -4.03 14.07 5.56
CA PHE A 47 -5.22 14.01 4.71
C PHE A 47 -5.32 15.22 3.78
N TYR A 48 -5.85 15.01 2.58
CA TYR A 48 -6.10 16.06 1.60
C TYR A 48 -7.54 16.00 1.06
N GLY A 49 -8.04 17.09 0.50
CA GLY A 49 -9.35 17.15 -0.16
C GLY A 49 -10.50 16.68 0.73
N SER A 50 -11.40 15.86 0.17
CA SER A 50 -12.55 15.29 0.89
C SER A 50 -12.13 14.48 2.12
N PHE A 51 -10.98 13.80 2.08
CA PHE A 51 -10.44 13.15 3.27
C PHE A 51 -10.10 14.19 4.35
N ALA A 52 -9.43 15.29 4.00
CA ALA A 52 -9.13 16.36 4.96
C ALA A 52 -10.39 16.99 5.55
N ASP A 53 -11.42 17.16 4.73
CA ASP A 53 -12.68 17.81 5.14
C ASP A 53 -13.52 16.94 6.08
N THR A 54 -13.45 15.61 5.93
CA THR A 54 -14.41 14.69 6.57
C THR A 54 -13.80 13.55 7.38
N TYR A 55 -12.47 13.48 7.54
CA TYR A 55 -11.82 12.31 8.16
C TYR A 55 -12.41 11.95 9.52
N ARG A 56 -12.72 12.92 10.39
CA ARG A 56 -13.36 12.64 11.69
C ARG A 56 -14.81 12.19 11.57
N GLY A 57 -15.57 12.81 10.65
CA GLY A 57 -16.99 12.52 10.48
C GLY A 57 -17.25 11.14 9.88
N HIS A 58 -16.36 10.68 9.00
CA HIS A 58 -16.44 9.35 8.38
C HIS A 58 -15.54 8.30 9.04
N GLY A 59 -14.76 8.66 10.07
CA GLY A 59 -13.82 7.77 10.74
C GLY A 59 -12.64 7.34 9.84
N THR A 60 -12.22 8.18 8.90
CA THR A 60 -11.08 7.91 8.00
C THR A 60 -9.76 7.89 8.73
N ASP A 61 -9.59 8.70 9.77
CA ASP A 61 -8.45 8.59 10.69
C ASP A 61 -8.40 7.21 11.33
N LEU A 62 -9.51 6.77 11.93
CA LEU A 62 -9.62 5.46 12.55
C LEU A 62 -9.35 4.34 11.54
N ALA A 63 -9.87 4.46 10.32
CA ALA A 63 -9.68 3.50 9.25
C ALA A 63 -8.21 3.38 8.81
N VAL A 64 -7.51 4.50 8.55
CA VAL A 64 -6.08 4.47 8.20
C VAL A 64 -5.26 3.85 9.33
N VAL A 65 -5.52 4.26 10.57
CA VAL A 65 -4.82 3.71 11.75
C VAL A 65 -5.08 2.21 11.88
N SER A 66 -6.31 1.76 11.69
CA SER A 66 -6.68 0.33 11.70
C SER A 66 -5.88 -0.47 10.68
N GLY A 67 -5.76 0.05 9.45
CA GLY A 67 -4.93 -0.57 8.42
C GLY A 67 -3.45 -0.64 8.81
N LEU A 68 -2.92 0.42 9.41
CA LEU A 68 -1.55 0.45 9.95
C LEU A 68 -1.33 -0.56 11.08
N LEU A 69 -2.38 -0.95 11.80
CA LEU A 69 -2.35 -2.00 12.83
C LEU A 69 -2.57 -3.41 12.25
N GLY A 70 -2.85 -3.54 10.95
CA GLY A 70 -3.14 -4.81 10.28
C GLY A 70 -4.55 -5.33 10.52
N PHE A 71 -5.51 -4.44 10.79
CA PHE A 71 -6.91 -4.81 10.92
C PHE A 71 -7.55 -5.00 9.55
N ALA A 72 -8.52 -5.92 9.46
CA ALA A 72 -9.37 -6.06 8.27
C ALA A 72 -10.39 -4.91 8.18
N THR A 73 -11.04 -4.77 7.02
CA THR A 73 -12.00 -3.67 6.78
C THR A 73 -13.26 -3.76 7.65
N ASP A 74 -13.57 -4.94 8.16
CA ASP A 74 -14.71 -5.28 9.02
C ASP A 74 -14.31 -5.59 10.48
N ASP A 75 -13.07 -5.29 10.87
CA ASP A 75 -12.59 -5.55 12.24
C ASP A 75 -13.32 -4.68 13.26
N VAL A 76 -13.91 -5.32 14.28
CA VAL A 76 -14.71 -4.66 15.33
C VAL A 76 -13.93 -3.65 16.15
N ARG A 77 -12.60 -3.67 16.10
CA ARG A 77 -11.72 -2.74 16.82
C ARG A 77 -11.52 -1.41 16.08
N ILE A 78 -11.96 -1.27 14.82
CA ILE A 78 -11.82 -0.02 14.05
C ILE A 78 -12.26 1.22 14.84
N PRO A 79 -13.41 1.24 15.55
CA PRO A 79 -13.84 2.41 16.30
C PRO A 79 -12.87 2.86 17.43
N ASP A 80 -12.02 1.95 17.93
CA ASP A 80 -11.03 2.22 18.99
C ASP A 80 -9.58 2.18 18.48
N ALA A 81 -9.36 2.31 17.17
CA ALA A 81 -8.04 2.15 16.56
C ALA A 81 -6.95 3.07 17.13
N ILE A 82 -7.30 4.27 17.60
CA ILE A 82 -6.36 5.18 18.25
C ILE A 82 -5.91 4.63 19.62
N GLY A 83 -6.84 4.03 20.39
CA GLY A 83 -6.52 3.36 21.66
C GLY A 83 -5.63 2.15 21.43
N GLU A 84 -5.97 1.32 20.43
CA GLU A 84 -5.18 0.16 20.02
C GLU A 84 -3.76 0.56 19.57
N ALA A 85 -3.62 1.66 18.83
CA ALA A 85 -2.31 2.19 18.44
C ALA A 85 -1.47 2.61 19.64
N ALA A 86 -2.07 3.27 20.64
CA ALA A 86 -1.39 3.65 21.87
C ALA A 86 -0.93 2.41 22.66
N LEU A 87 -1.74 1.35 22.73
CA LEU A 87 -1.37 0.08 23.36
C LEU A 87 -0.22 -0.61 22.61
N ALA A 88 -0.18 -0.49 21.29
CA ALA A 88 0.90 -0.99 20.45
C ALA A 88 2.19 -0.14 20.51
N GLY A 89 2.17 1.00 21.22
CA GLY A 89 3.30 1.92 21.31
C GLY A 89 3.53 2.75 20.04
N LEU A 90 2.52 2.88 19.18
CA LEU A 90 2.59 3.66 17.94
C LEU A 90 2.22 5.12 18.22
N GLU A 91 3.19 6.04 18.04
CA GLU A 91 2.94 7.47 18.07
C GLU A 91 2.20 7.90 16.80
N LEU A 92 1.08 8.62 16.96
CA LEU A 92 0.27 9.10 15.85
C LEU A 92 0.33 10.63 15.73
N VAL A 93 0.59 11.12 14.52
CA VAL A 93 0.45 12.53 14.17
C VAL A 93 -0.51 12.66 13.00
N ILE A 94 -1.69 13.22 13.24
CA ILE A 94 -2.71 13.43 12.20
C ILE A 94 -2.80 14.91 11.87
N ARG A 95 -2.70 15.25 10.60
CA ARG A 95 -2.90 16.62 10.10
C ARG A 95 -3.58 16.64 8.75
N THR A 96 -3.99 17.83 8.34
CA THR A 96 -4.51 18.09 7.01
C THR A 96 -3.45 18.84 6.19
N GLY A 97 -3.33 18.47 4.93
CA GLY A 97 -2.47 19.13 3.96
C GLY A 97 -3.29 19.95 2.97
N SER A 98 -2.65 20.95 2.38
CA SER A 98 -3.20 21.75 1.28
C SER A 98 -2.26 21.67 0.09
N GLY A 99 -2.80 21.61 -1.13
CA GLY A 99 -1.98 21.56 -2.34
C GLY A 99 -2.73 21.01 -3.53
N ARG A 100 -2.04 20.92 -4.68
CA ARG A 100 -2.58 20.24 -5.86
C ARG A 100 -2.57 18.74 -5.63
N ILE A 101 -3.76 18.16 -5.61
CA ILE A 101 -4.00 16.72 -5.53
C ILE A 101 -4.70 16.25 -6.81
N THR A 102 -4.45 15.01 -7.20
CA THR A 102 -5.04 14.34 -8.36
C THR A 102 -6.43 13.78 -8.05
N HIS A 103 -6.70 13.46 -6.78
CA HIS A 103 -7.95 12.89 -6.31
C HIS A 103 -8.37 13.51 -4.95
N PRO A 104 -9.67 13.77 -4.69
CA PRO A 104 -10.11 14.37 -3.44
C PRO A 104 -9.92 13.46 -2.21
N ASN A 105 -9.92 12.14 -2.39
CA ASN A 105 -9.67 11.18 -1.31
C ASN A 105 -8.20 10.76 -1.32
N THR A 106 -7.31 11.65 -0.88
CA THR A 106 -5.87 11.42 -0.87
C THR A 106 -5.33 11.47 0.56
N VAL A 107 -4.40 10.56 0.87
CA VAL A 107 -3.66 10.55 2.13
C VAL A 107 -2.18 10.26 1.86
N ASP A 108 -1.31 11.01 2.54
CA ASP A 108 0.11 10.68 2.65
C ASP A 108 0.37 10.04 4.01
N LEU A 109 1.12 8.94 4.00
CA LEU A 109 1.62 8.29 5.20
C LEU A 109 3.13 8.45 5.25
N LEU A 110 3.64 9.00 6.34
CA LEU A 110 5.06 9.06 6.66
C LEU A 110 5.30 8.18 7.88
N LEU A 111 6.00 7.08 7.67
CA LEU A 111 6.10 5.98 8.62
C LEU A 111 7.56 5.85 9.06
N SER A 112 7.78 5.69 10.36
CA SER A 112 9.12 5.59 10.92
C SER A 112 9.19 4.61 12.08
N GLY A 113 10.31 3.91 12.17
CA GLY A 113 10.74 3.15 13.33
C GLY A 113 12.23 3.41 13.58
N ASP A 114 12.87 2.54 14.35
CA ASP A 114 14.24 2.79 14.82
C ASP A 114 15.28 2.89 13.69
N THR A 115 15.14 2.07 12.65
CA THR A 115 16.12 1.95 11.57
C THR A 115 15.53 2.15 10.17
N LEU A 116 14.22 2.31 10.07
CA LEU A 116 13.51 2.36 8.80
C LEU A 116 12.55 3.54 8.77
N THR A 117 12.57 4.26 7.67
CA THR A 117 11.55 5.23 7.28
C THR A 117 11.01 4.84 5.91
N THR A 118 9.72 5.05 5.70
CA THR A 118 9.11 4.95 4.38
C THR A 118 7.94 5.92 4.28
N SER A 119 7.60 6.33 3.07
CA SER A 119 6.40 7.11 2.81
C SER A 119 5.60 6.55 1.67
N LEU A 120 4.30 6.80 1.65
CA LEU A 120 3.47 6.50 0.50
C LEU A 120 2.33 7.50 0.37
N ARG A 121 1.88 7.70 -0.88
CA ARG A 121 0.65 8.42 -1.20
C ARG A 121 -0.40 7.45 -1.70
N GLY A 122 -1.50 7.34 -0.96
CA GLY A 122 -2.64 6.51 -1.33
C GLY A 122 -3.85 7.37 -1.71
N VAL A 123 -4.62 6.90 -2.70
CA VAL A 123 -5.90 7.47 -3.06
C VAL A 123 -7.00 6.42 -3.00
N SER A 124 -8.15 6.79 -2.44
CA SER A 124 -9.34 5.92 -2.42
C SER A 124 -10.27 6.30 -3.56
N ILE A 125 -10.39 5.43 -4.57
CA ILE A 125 -11.10 5.70 -5.83
C ILE A 125 -12.58 5.29 -5.81
N GLY A 126 -13.08 4.82 -4.66
CA GLY A 126 -14.47 4.43 -4.46
C GLY A 126 -14.68 2.91 -4.42
N GLY A 127 -15.77 2.46 -3.81
CA GLY A 127 -16.08 1.03 -3.65
C GLY A 127 -15.10 0.27 -2.75
N GLY A 128 -14.29 0.96 -1.95
CA GLY A 128 -13.18 0.35 -1.20
C GLY A 128 -11.94 0.03 -2.03
N ASN A 129 -11.93 0.40 -3.32
CA ASN A 129 -10.75 0.30 -4.17
C ASN A 129 -9.79 1.46 -3.91
N ILE A 130 -8.51 1.17 -4.04
CA ILE A 130 -7.43 2.12 -3.80
C ILE A 130 -6.47 2.14 -4.98
N GLU A 131 -5.69 3.20 -5.04
CA GLU A 131 -4.52 3.30 -5.90
C GLU A 131 -3.42 3.97 -5.08
N ILE A 132 -2.25 3.34 -5.01
CA ILE A 132 -1.03 3.96 -4.49
C ILE A 132 -0.40 4.70 -5.65
N GLN A 133 0.00 5.96 -5.46
CA GLN A 133 0.51 6.84 -6.51
C GLN A 133 1.97 7.28 -6.29
N ALA A 134 2.52 7.00 -5.11
CA ALA A 134 3.92 7.18 -4.83
C ALA A 134 4.34 6.31 -3.65
N VAL A 135 5.59 5.85 -3.68
CA VAL A 135 6.27 5.19 -2.57
C VAL A 135 7.67 5.78 -2.46
N ASP A 136 8.03 6.23 -1.26
CA ASP A 136 9.26 6.99 -0.99
C ASP A 136 9.42 8.15 -2.00
N GLU A 137 10.55 8.22 -2.71
CA GLU A 137 10.80 9.22 -3.75
C GLU A 137 10.26 8.83 -5.14
N HIS A 138 9.64 7.67 -5.28
CA HIS A 138 9.25 7.09 -6.56
C HIS A 138 7.77 7.29 -6.87
N ALA A 139 7.47 7.86 -8.03
CA ALA A 139 6.11 8.10 -8.53
C ALA A 139 5.54 6.86 -9.23
N VAL A 140 5.42 5.75 -8.49
CA VAL A 140 4.87 4.48 -8.98
C VAL A 140 3.38 4.35 -8.66
N THR A 141 2.65 3.69 -9.55
CA THR A 141 1.21 3.44 -9.40
C THR A 141 0.90 1.95 -9.20
N PHE A 142 0.00 1.57 -8.30
CA PHE A 142 -0.57 0.21 -8.22
C PHE A 142 -1.85 0.16 -7.40
N SER A 143 -2.66 -0.90 -7.59
CA SER A 143 -3.97 -1.05 -6.92
C SER A 143 -3.92 -1.91 -5.66
N GLY A 144 -2.99 -2.88 -5.58
CA GLY A 144 -2.93 -3.86 -4.49
C GLY A 144 -4.07 -4.90 -4.53
N GLU A 145 -4.88 -4.91 -5.59
CA GLU A 145 -5.98 -5.87 -5.79
C GLU A 145 -5.48 -7.31 -6.05
N TYR A 146 -4.29 -7.39 -6.63
CA TYR A 146 -3.53 -8.61 -6.83
C TYR A 146 -2.24 -8.57 -6.00
N PRO A 147 -1.61 -9.74 -5.73
CA PRO A 147 -0.28 -9.79 -5.14
C PRO A 147 0.68 -8.86 -5.87
N THR A 148 1.21 -7.89 -5.14
CA THR A 148 2.04 -6.81 -5.67
C THR A 148 3.46 -6.97 -5.16
N LEU A 149 4.42 -6.92 -6.06
CA LEU A 149 5.84 -6.92 -5.77
C LEU A 149 6.41 -5.53 -6.00
N LEU A 150 7.08 -4.98 -5.00
CA LEU A 150 7.86 -3.74 -5.11
C LEU A 150 9.34 -4.09 -5.06
N ILE A 151 10.11 -3.61 -6.03
CA ILE A 151 11.53 -3.92 -6.20
C ILE A 151 12.30 -2.61 -6.27
N TYR A 152 13.16 -2.39 -5.28
CA TYR A 152 14.13 -1.30 -5.26
C TYR A 152 15.40 -1.80 -5.94
N HIS A 153 15.84 -1.12 -7.00
CA HIS A 153 17.03 -1.50 -7.73
C HIS A 153 17.76 -0.28 -8.31
N ASP A 154 18.97 -0.47 -8.82
CA ASP A 154 19.60 0.54 -9.67
C ASP A 154 19.06 0.44 -11.11
N ASP A 155 18.87 1.58 -11.78
CA ASP A 155 18.51 1.62 -13.21
C ASP A 155 19.71 1.16 -14.05
N ARG A 156 19.76 -0.14 -14.36
CA ARG A 156 20.83 -0.78 -15.14
C ARG A 156 20.24 -1.64 -16.27
N PRO A 157 20.90 -1.68 -17.45
CA PRO A 157 20.49 -2.59 -18.51
C PRO A 157 20.41 -4.04 -18.02
N GLY A 158 19.34 -4.74 -18.37
CA GLY A 158 19.15 -6.16 -18.04
C GLY A 158 18.32 -6.41 -16.79
N VAL A 159 18.26 -5.50 -15.81
CA VAL A 159 17.58 -5.75 -14.52
C VAL A 159 16.11 -6.14 -14.69
N LEU A 160 15.35 -5.40 -15.50
CA LEU A 160 13.94 -5.74 -15.78
C LEU A 160 13.80 -7.05 -16.55
N ALA A 161 14.75 -7.36 -17.44
CA ALA A 161 14.74 -8.62 -18.19
C ALA A 161 14.99 -9.80 -17.24
N ASP A 162 15.94 -9.67 -16.32
CA ASP A 162 16.25 -10.68 -15.32
C ASP A 162 15.05 -10.90 -14.39
N ILE A 163 14.41 -9.83 -13.91
CA ILE A 163 13.20 -9.91 -13.08
C ILE A 163 12.07 -10.62 -13.84
N THR A 164 11.72 -10.16 -15.04
CA THR A 164 10.61 -10.74 -15.81
C THR A 164 10.86 -12.16 -16.28
N GLN A 165 12.12 -12.54 -16.49
CA GLN A 165 12.52 -13.92 -16.77
C GLN A 165 12.16 -14.86 -15.60
N LEU A 166 12.29 -14.41 -14.34
CA LEU A 166 11.88 -15.20 -13.18
C LEU A 166 10.37 -15.47 -13.16
N PHE A 167 9.55 -14.48 -13.51
CA PHE A 167 8.08 -14.65 -13.64
C PHE A 167 7.74 -15.65 -14.75
N LYS A 168 8.43 -15.54 -15.90
CA LYS A 168 8.26 -16.48 -17.02
C LYS A 168 8.59 -17.92 -16.63
N GLU A 169 9.66 -18.14 -15.89
CA GLU A 169 10.08 -19.47 -15.44
C GLU A 169 9.09 -20.12 -14.46
N GLN A 170 8.35 -19.30 -13.71
CA GLN A 170 7.25 -19.76 -12.84
C GLN A 170 5.91 -19.88 -13.60
N GLY A 171 5.86 -19.53 -14.89
CA GLY A 171 4.61 -19.52 -15.66
C GLY A 171 3.58 -18.50 -15.14
N MET A 172 4.04 -17.41 -14.52
CA MET A 172 3.18 -16.37 -13.95
C MET A 172 2.95 -15.23 -14.96
N ASN A 173 1.72 -14.73 -15.06
CA ASN A 173 1.46 -13.52 -15.83
C ASN A 173 1.65 -12.27 -14.98
N ILE A 174 2.09 -11.21 -15.66
CA ILE A 174 2.17 -9.86 -15.09
C ILE A 174 0.92 -9.11 -15.57
N GLY A 175 0.00 -8.83 -14.66
CA GLY A 175 -1.24 -8.11 -14.97
C GLY A 175 -1.04 -6.59 -15.04
N TYR A 176 -0.06 -6.08 -14.29
CA TYR A 176 0.32 -4.67 -14.31
C TYR A 176 1.80 -4.53 -13.93
N MET A 177 2.49 -3.59 -14.55
CA MET A 177 3.86 -3.23 -14.20
C MET A 177 4.02 -1.72 -14.36
N ASP A 178 4.69 -1.10 -13.39
CA ASP A 178 5.11 0.30 -13.46
C ASP A 178 6.54 0.44 -12.97
N VAL A 179 7.27 1.39 -13.54
CA VAL A 179 8.67 1.64 -13.20
C VAL A 179 8.91 3.13 -13.15
N ASP A 180 9.36 3.61 -12.00
CA ASP A 180 9.82 4.98 -11.85
C ASP A 180 11.30 5.03 -11.49
N ARG A 181 11.99 6.03 -12.05
CA ARG A 181 13.42 6.24 -11.83
C ARG A 181 13.70 7.67 -11.44
N THR A 182 14.47 7.83 -10.36
CA THR A 182 14.91 9.15 -9.87
C THR A 182 15.93 9.80 -10.79
N SER A 183 16.72 8.99 -11.49
CA SER A 183 17.71 9.43 -12.47
C SER A 183 18.12 8.29 -13.39
N ARG A 184 18.75 8.62 -14.53
CA ARG A 184 19.09 7.69 -15.62
C ARG A 184 20.10 6.58 -15.27
N THR A 185 20.74 6.65 -14.10
CA THR A 185 21.71 5.66 -13.59
C THR A 185 21.61 5.51 -12.07
N GLY A 186 20.51 5.95 -11.46
CA GLY A 186 20.34 6.01 -10.01
C GLY A 186 19.30 5.01 -9.51
N SER A 187 18.64 5.37 -8.40
CA SER A 187 17.59 4.56 -7.79
C SER A 187 16.38 4.45 -8.71
N ALA A 188 15.86 3.25 -8.85
CA ALA A 188 14.61 2.94 -9.52
C ALA A 188 13.76 2.01 -8.66
N MET A 189 12.44 2.14 -8.81
CA MET A 189 11.46 1.24 -8.24
C MET A 189 10.63 0.63 -9.35
N THR A 190 10.56 -0.70 -9.35
CA THR A 190 9.63 -1.46 -10.19
C THR A 190 8.52 -2.02 -9.33
N VAL A 191 7.28 -1.85 -9.77
CA VAL A 191 6.09 -2.46 -9.18
C VAL A 191 5.50 -3.46 -10.17
N ILE A 192 5.13 -4.65 -9.70
CA ILE A 192 4.52 -5.71 -10.51
C ILE A 192 3.31 -6.26 -9.77
N GLU A 193 2.12 -6.21 -10.39
CA GLU A 193 0.94 -6.97 -9.94
C GLU A 193 0.84 -8.26 -10.75
N ALA A 194 0.86 -9.40 -10.07
CA ALA A 194 0.81 -10.73 -10.69
C ALA A 194 -0.51 -11.45 -10.44
N ASP A 195 -0.93 -12.32 -11.35
CA ASP A 195 -2.20 -13.06 -11.24
C ASP A 195 -2.17 -14.22 -10.22
N GLN A 196 -0.98 -14.51 -9.68
CA GLN A 196 -0.70 -15.62 -8.79
C GLN A 196 0.08 -15.15 -7.55
N SER A 197 0.06 -15.98 -6.50
CA SER A 197 0.80 -15.73 -5.26
C SER A 197 2.30 -15.58 -5.50
N LEU A 198 2.92 -14.59 -4.85
CA LEU A 198 4.37 -14.36 -4.89
C LEU A 198 5.03 -15.23 -3.80
N GLU A 199 5.43 -16.44 -4.18
CA GLU A 199 6.01 -17.43 -3.27
C GLU A 199 7.43 -17.07 -2.79
N ASP A 200 7.82 -17.61 -1.63
CA ASP A 200 9.11 -17.35 -1.00
C ASP A 200 10.32 -17.67 -1.90
N ASP A 201 10.21 -18.69 -2.76
CA ASP A 201 11.27 -19.04 -3.71
C ASP A 201 11.50 -17.91 -4.72
N LEU A 202 10.42 -17.39 -5.31
CA LEU A 202 10.50 -16.25 -6.24
C LEU A 202 11.16 -15.05 -5.56
N MET A 203 10.74 -14.74 -4.32
CA MET A 203 11.30 -13.62 -3.55
C MET A 203 12.81 -13.79 -3.27
N LYS A 204 13.24 -15.00 -2.89
CA LYS A 204 14.66 -15.32 -2.68
C LYS A 204 15.47 -15.20 -3.96
N ARG A 205 14.88 -15.49 -5.11
CA ARG A 205 15.54 -15.38 -6.42
C ARG A 205 15.63 -13.92 -6.87
N ILE A 206 14.57 -13.14 -6.70
CA ILE A 206 14.56 -11.70 -7.00
C ILE A 206 15.58 -10.94 -6.16
N ALA A 207 15.69 -11.26 -4.87
CA ALA A 207 16.70 -10.67 -3.98
C ALA A 207 18.15 -10.96 -4.39
N LYS A 208 18.38 -11.95 -5.27
CA LYS A 208 19.71 -12.31 -5.81
C LYS A 208 20.00 -11.72 -7.18
N VAL A 209 19.01 -11.09 -7.83
CA VAL A 209 19.22 -10.43 -9.12
C VAL A 209 20.20 -9.27 -8.92
N ALA A 210 21.17 -9.15 -9.81
CA ALA A 210 22.17 -8.09 -9.74
C ALA A 210 21.47 -6.72 -9.72
N HIS A 211 21.98 -5.81 -8.87
CA HIS A 211 21.45 -4.45 -8.67
C HIS A 211 20.09 -4.35 -7.98
N VAL A 212 19.43 -5.45 -7.60
CA VAL A 212 18.30 -5.41 -6.68
C VAL A 212 18.82 -5.16 -5.26
N LYS A 213 18.25 -4.16 -4.59
CA LYS A 213 18.60 -3.75 -3.22
C LYS A 213 17.61 -4.30 -2.20
N ARG A 214 16.33 -4.29 -2.56
CA ARG A 214 15.23 -4.69 -1.67
C ARG A 214 14.03 -5.12 -2.50
N ALA A 215 13.33 -6.15 -2.05
CA ALA A 215 12.07 -6.59 -2.63
C ALA A 215 11.04 -6.77 -1.51
N ILE A 216 9.82 -6.28 -1.71
CA ILE A 216 8.72 -6.29 -0.74
C ILE A 216 7.47 -6.79 -1.43
N THR A 217 6.72 -7.66 -0.77
CA THR A 217 5.42 -8.12 -1.23
C THR A 217 4.30 -7.41 -0.49
N ILE A 218 3.23 -7.10 -1.23
CA ILE A 218 1.96 -6.62 -0.70
C ILE A 218 0.86 -7.56 -1.18
N ASP A 219 0.08 -8.08 -0.25
CA ASP A 219 -1.06 -8.96 -0.49
C ASP A 219 -2.16 -8.65 0.53
N LEU A 220 -3.14 -7.85 0.10
CA LEU A 220 -4.23 -7.39 0.97
C LEU A 220 -5.24 -8.51 1.26
N LYS A 221 -5.37 -9.52 0.39
CA LYS A 221 -6.32 -10.63 0.56
C LYS A 221 -5.87 -11.64 1.60
N LYS A 222 -4.55 -11.81 1.79
CA LYS A 222 -4.00 -12.66 2.86
C LYS A 222 -4.36 -12.18 4.26
N GLU A 223 -4.65 -10.90 4.46
CA GLU A 223 -5.06 -10.37 5.76
C GLU A 223 -6.57 -10.52 6.01
N GLU A 224 -7.40 -10.39 4.96
CA GLU A 224 -8.85 -10.62 5.04
C GLU A 224 -9.19 -12.08 5.41
N GLY A 225 -8.33 -13.06 5.08
CA GLY A 225 -8.57 -14.48 5.32
C GLY A 225 -8.08 -15.06 6.67
N LYS A 226 -7.39 -14.28 7.52
CA LYS A 226 -6.79 -14.80 8.77
C LYS A 226 -7.73 -14.82 9.99
N GLN A 227 -8.98 -14.35 9.84
CA GLN A 227 -9.95 -14.25 10.94
C GLN A 227 -11.19 -15.14 10.77
N GLN A 228 -11.16 -16.13 9.85
CA GLN A 228 -12.19 -17.19 9.75
C GLN A 228 -11.73 -18.51 10.38
#